data_AF-A0A9Q1HFP6-F1
#
_entry.id   AF-A0A9Q1HFP6-F1
#
_cell.length_a   1.000
_cell.length_b   1.000
_cell.length_c   1.000
_cell.angle_alpha   90.00
_cell.angle_beta   90.00
_cell.angle_gamma   90.00
#
_symmetry.space_group_name_H-M   'P 1'
#
loop_
_entity.id
_entity.type
_entity.pdbx_description
1 polymer ?
#
loop_
_entity_poly.entity_id
_entity_poly.type
_entity_poly.pdbx_seq_one_letter_code
_entity_poly.pdbx_strand_id
1 'polypeptide(L)'
;MDLQWRVHNDQCGSDHYPLLMDIVHPMPEERVPRWQLQKADWSEFSDLCKNTIVKDAFNDMEHQIAHFTQLLVEIASKTIPKSSASPRSKHKPWFNTGL
;
A
#
# COMPACT_ATOMS: atom_id res chain seq x y z
N MET A 1 12.23 -8.16 7.05
CA MET A 1 11.44 -9.33 6.59
C MET A 1 12.27 -10.51 6.97
N ASP A 2 12.00 -11.08 8.15
CA ASP A 2 12.84 -12.13 8.71
C ASP A 2 12.18 -13.46 8.35
N LEU A 3 12.83 -14.16 7.44
CA LEU A 3 12.40 -15.46 6.94
C LEU A 3 13.39 -16.49 7.42
N GLN A 4 12.90 -17.52 8.08
CA GLN A 4 13.68 -18.73 8.31
C GLN A 4 13.32 -19.73 7.22
N TRP A 5 14.33 -20.41 6.69
CA TRP A 5 14.12 -21.44 5.69
C TRP A 5 14.89 -22.70 6.07
N ARG A 6 14.36 -23.85 5.66
CA ARG A 6 15.00 -25.15 5.82
C ARG A 6 14.58 -26.08 4.69
N VAL A 7 15.46 -27.01 4.34
CA VAL A 7 15.11 -28.11 3.44
C VAL A 7 14.35 -29.15 4.25
N HIS A 8 13.26 -29.68 3.70
CA HIS A 8 12.52 -30.76 4.33
C HIS A 8 13.37 -32.04 4.34
N ASN A 9 13.22 -32.88 5.36
CA ASN A 9 14.07 -34.07 5.52
C ASN A 9 13.64 -35.25 4.63
N ASP A 10 12.48 -35.14 3.98
CA ASP A 10 11.91 -36.15 3.10
C ASP A 10 11.53 -35.52 1.74
N GLN A 11 11.60 -36.31 0.68
CA GLN A 11 11.31 -35.90 -0.71
C GLN A 11 9.81 -35.86 -1.00
N CYS A 12 8.96 -36.43 -0.13
CA CYS A 12 7.51 -36.43 -0.26
C CYS A 12 7.01 -36.97 -1.62
N GLY A 13 7.72 -37.96 -2.18
CA GLY A 13 7.35 -38.62 -3.43
C GLY A 13 7.76 -37.89 -4.72
N SER A 14 8.52 -36.79 -4.63
CA SER A 14 9.18 -36.12 -5.76
C SER A 14 10.65 -36.54 -5.86
N ASP A 15 11.29 -36.23 -6.99
CA ASP A 15 12.74 -36.28 -7.20
C ASP A 15 13.52 -35.11 -6.56
N HIS A 16 12.82 -34.16 -5.94
CA HIS A 16 13.39 -33.00 -5.25
C HIS A 16 12.90 -32.88 -3.80
N TYR A 17 13.79 -32.38 -2.92
CA TYR A 17 13.41 -32.05 -1.54
C TYR A 17 12.67 -30.72 -1.47
N PRO A 18 11.53 -30.63 -0.75
CA PRO A 18 10.82 -29.38 -0.53
C PRO A 18 11.67 -28.35 0.24
N LEU A 19 11.50 -27.07 -0.10
CA LEU A 19 12.00 -25.94 0.67
C LEU A 19 10.87 -25.39 1.55
N LEU A 20 11.06 -25.39 2.87
CA LEU A 20 10.13 -24.79 3.83
C LEU A 20 10.58 -23.38 4.18
N MET A 21 9.62 -22.46 4.28
CA MET A 21 9.84 -21.08 4.69
C MET A 21 8.85 -20.69 5.79
N ASP A 22 9.38 -20.26 6.93
CA ASP A 22 8.64 -19.79 8.08
C ASP A 22 8.82 -18.27 8.20
N ILE A 23 7.71 -17.55 8.36
CA ILE A 23 7.74 -16.11 8.64
C ILE A 23 7.97 -15.95 10.14
N VAL A 24 9.16 -15.44 10.52
CA VAL A 24 9.59 -15.36 11.94
C VAL A 24 8.76 -14.34 12.72
N HIS A 25 8.28 -13.31 12.03
CA HIS A 25 7.42 -12.29 12.61
C HIS A 25 6.06 -12.26 11.89
N PRO A 26 4.94 -12.22 12.62
CA PRO A 26 3.64 -12.08 11.99
C PRO A 26 3.65 -10.82 11.12
N MET A 27 3.22 -10.99 9.86
CA MET A 27 3.04 -9.84 8.98
C MET A 27 2.02 -8.92 9.63
N PRO A 28 2.25 -7.59 9.70
CA PRO A 28 1.23 -6.69 10.23
C PRO A 28 -0.10 -6.96 9.52
N GLU A 29 -1.14 -7.25 10.31
CA GLU A 29 -2.49 -7.49 9.76
C GLU A 29 -3.01 -6.23 9.05
N GLU A 30 -2.53 -5.06 9.48
CA GLU A 30 -2.85 -3.77 8.86
C GLU A 30 -2.16 -3.61 7.51
N ARG A 31 -2.98 -3.49 6.46
CA ARG A 31 -2.52 -3.16 5.13
C ARG A 31 -2.25 -1.67 5.06
N VAL A 32 -1.16 -1.27 4.41
CA VAL A 32 -0.93 0.15 4.10
C VAL A 32 -2.07 0.66 3.19
N PRO A 33 -2.83 1.70 3.59
CA PRO A 33 -3.86 2.31 2.76
C PRO A 33 -3.30 2.78 1.41
N ARG A 34 -3.93 2.36 0.31
CA ARG A 34 -3.55 2.76 -1.06
C ARG A 34 -4.56 3.75 -1.62
N TRP A 35 -4.10 4.72 -2.39
CA TRP A 35 -4.97 5.63 -3.12
C TRP A 35 -5.87 4.88 -4.10
N GLN A 36 -7.18 5.14 -4.04
CA GLN A 36 -8.17 4.58 -4.96
C GLN A 36 -8.42 5.57 -6.10
N LEU A 37 -7.47 5.67 -7.04
CA LEU A 37 -7.51 6.65 -8.13
C LEU A 37 -8.78 6.55 -9.00
N GLN A 38 -9.35 5.35 -9.13
CA GLN A 38 -10.62 5.13 -9.83
C GLN A 38 -11.84 5.75 -9.13
N LYS A 39 -11.72 6.16 -7.86
CA LYS A 39 -12.77 6.82 -7.06
C LYS A 39 -12.45 8.28 -6.76
N ALA A 40 -11.41 8.82 -7.37
CA ALA A 40 -11.03 10.21 -7.17
C ALA A 40 -12.07 11.16 -7.78
N ASP A 41 -12.34 12.26 -7.09
CA ASP A 41 -12.98 13.42 -7.71
C ASP A 41 -11.91 14.24 -8.45
N TRP A 42 -11.69 13.91 -9.72
CA TRP A 42 -10.70 14.59 -10.54
C TRP A 42 -11.07 16.03 -10.89
N SER A 43 -12.36 16.37 -10.86
CA SER A 43 -12.81 17.73 -11.11
C SER A 43 -12.40 18.63 -9.95
N GLU A 44 -12.78 18.24 -8.73
CA GLU A 44 -12.42 18.96 -7.51
C GLU A 44 -10.90 18.99 -7.30
N PHE A 45 -10.20 17.87 -7.55
CA PHE A 45 -8.73 17.83 -7.49
C PHE A 45 -8.10 18.85 -8.44
N SER A 46 -8.56 18.92 -9.69
CA SER A 46 -8.03 19.85 -10.68
C SER A 46 -8.29 21.31 -10.29
N ASP A 47 -9.49 21.61 -9.80
CA ASP A 47 -9.87 22.97 -9.42
C ASP A 47 -9.10 23.43 -8.17
N LEU A 48 -8.93 22.57 -7.17
CA LEU A 48 -8.09 22.85 -6.01
C LEU A 48 -6.63 23.07 -6.42
N CYS A 49 -6.08 22.25 -7.32
CA CYS A 49 -4.72 22.45 -7.81
C CYS A 49 -4.54 23.81 -8.48
N LYS A 50 -5.46 24.20 -9.37
CA LYS A 50 -5.40 25.50 -10.07
C LYS A 50 -5.50 26.68 -9.10
N ASN A 51 -6.32 26.57 -8.06
CA ASN A 51 -6.58 27.65 -7.12
C ASN A 51 -5.51 27.77 -6.04
N THR A 52 -4.87 26.66 -5.64
CA THR A 52 -3.95 26.63 -4.49
C THR A 52 -2.48 26.55 -4.91
N ILE A 53 -2.16 25.88 -6.01
CA ILE A 53 -0.78 25.71 -6.50
C ILE A 53 -0.50 26.75 -7.59
N VAL A 54 -0.40 28.02 -7.17
CA VAL A 54 -0.07 29.16 -8.05
C VAL A 54 1.37 29.59 -7.86
N LYS A 55 2.03 30.09 -8.91
CA LYS A 55 3.47 30.45 -8.89
C LYS A 55 3.83 31.42 -7.76
N ASP A 56 2.96 32.39 -7.49
CA ASP A 56 3.17 33.40 -6.46
C ASP A 56 3.18 32.80 -5.04
N ALA A 57 2.59 31.62 -4.83
CA ALA A 57 2.59 30.93 -3.55
C ALA A 57 3.98 30.40 -3.14
N PHE A 58 4.99 30.49 -4.00
CA PHE A 58 6.31 29.89 -3.76
C PHE A 58 7.48 30.87 -3.83
N ASN A 59 7.29 32.12 -4.28
CA ASN A 59 8.39 33.01 -4.64
C ASN A 59 9.37 33.34 -3.50
N ASP A 60 8.98 33.22 -2.23
CA ASP A 60 9.81 33.58 -1.07
C ASP A 60 10.04 32.43 -0.07
N MET A 61 9.75 31.18 -0.45
CA MET A 61 9.93 30.03 0.45
C MET A 61 11.27 29.31 0.25
N GLU A 62 12.05 29.19 1.33
CA GLU A 62 13.11 28.20 1.42
C GLU A 62 12.44 26.81 1.43
N HIS A 63 12.76 25.93 0.46
CA HIS A 63 12.12 24.62 0.23
C HIS A 63 10.78 24.62 -0.54
N GLN A 64 10.65 25.43 -1.60
CA GLN A 64 9.49 25.46 -2.51
C GLN A 64 8.98 24.07 -2.94
N ILE A 65 9.87 23.12 -3.23
CA ILE A 65 9.51 21.76 -3.65
C ILE A 65 8.82 20.97 -2.51
N ALA A 66 9.28 21.12 -1.28
CA ALA A 66 8.68 20.44 -0.13
C ALA A 66 7.26 20.97 0.12
N HIS A 67 7.08 22.30 0.05
CA HIS A 67 5.77 22.93 0.18
C HIS A 67 4.82 22.53 -0.95
N PHE A 68 5.29 22.52 -2.20
CA PHE A 68 4.52 22.03 -3.35
C PHE A 68 4.05 20.59 -3.13
N THR A 69 4.96 19.71 -2.70
CA THR A 69 4.66 18.30 -2.45
C THR A 69 3.63 18.15 -1.34
N GLN A 70 3.76 18.94 -0.27
CA GLN A 70 2.82 18.93 0.83
C GLN A 70 1.41 19.35 0.38
N LEU A 71 1.29 20.46 -0.35
CA LEU A 71 0.01 20.91 -0.91
C LEU A 71 -0.61 19.86 -1.83
N LEU A 72 0.19 19.25 -2.71
CA LEU A 72 -0.29 18.22 -3.63
C LEU A 72 -0.84 17.00 -2.86
N VAL A 73 -0.13 16.55 -1.82
CA VAL A 73 -0.58 15.44 -0.98
C VAL A 73 -1.83 15.81 -0.19
N GLU A 74 -1.95 17.06 0.27
CA GLU A 74 -3.11 17.53 1.00
C GLU A 74 -4.36 17.58 0.10
N ILE A 75 -4.25 18.15 -1.10
CA ILE A 75 -5.32 18.16 -2.09
C ILE A 75 -5.72 16.72 -2.47
N ALA A 76 -4.74 15.84 -2.71
CA ALA A 76 -4.99 14.43 -2.95
C ALA A 76 -5.75 13.77 -1.80
N SER A 77 -5.40 14.08 -0.55
CA SER A 77 -6.07 13.50 0.64
C SER A 77 -7.54 13.92 0.78
N LYS A 78 -7.90 15.10 0.28
CA LYS A 78 -9.28 15.61 0.29
C LYS A 78 -10.14 15.00 -0.81
N THR A 79 -9.55 14.67 -1.95
CA THR A 79 -10.29 14.33 -3.20
C THR A 79 -10.11 12.89 -3.66
N ILE A 80 -9.10 12.18 -3.16
CA ILE A 80 -8.78 10.80 -3.52
C ILE A 80 -8.92 9.92 -2.27
N PRO A 81 -9.94 9.06 -2.18
CA PRO A 81 -10.09 8.18 -1.04
C PRO A 81 -8.97 7.13 -1.00
N LYS A 82 -8.53 6.74 0.20
CA LYS A 82 -7.60 5.61 0.41
C LYS A 82 -8.36 4.33 0.71
N SER A 83 -7.78 3.17 0.39
CA SER A 83 -8.32 1.87 0.77
C SER A 83 -8.32 1.71 2.29
N SER A 84 -9.23 0.91 2.82
CA SER A 84 -9.18 0.55 4.24
C SER A 84 -7.89 -0.21 4.56
N ALA A 85 -7.26 0.13 5.69
CA ALA A 85 -6.15 -0.63 6.25
C ALA A 85 -6.60 -1.98 6.84
N SER A 86 -7.89 -2.08 7.16
CA SER A 86 -8.45 -3.26 7.80
C SER A 86 -8.72 -4.36 6.75
N PRO A 87 -8.09 -5.54 6.89
CA PRO A 87 -8.39 -6.68 6.02
C PRO A 87 -9.83 -7.14 6.27
N ARG A 88 -10.67 -7.09 5.23
CA ARG A 88 -12.11 -7.44 5.33
C ARG A 88 -12.39 -8.91 5.66
N SER A 89 -11.41 -9.81 5.54
CA SER A 89 -11.53 -11.23 5.88
C SER A 89 -10.16 -11.91 5.76
N LYS A 90 -9.90 -12.93 6.60
CA LYS A 90 -8.81 -13.88 6.36
C LYS A 90 -9.15 -14.61 5.06
N HIS A 91 -8.33 -14.43 4.02
CA HIS A 91 -8.47 -15.24 2.81
C HIS A 91 -8.40 -16.71 3.22
N LYS A 92 -9.51 -17.44 3.06
CA LYS A 92 -9.47 -18.89 3.26
C LYS A 92 -8.60 -19.46 2.14
N PRO A 93 -7.53 -20.19 2.45
CA PRO A 93 -6.79 -20.89 1.41
C PRO A 93 -7.74 -21.84 0.68
N TRP A 94 -7.54 -22.00 -0.63
CA TRP A 94 -8.41 -22.79 -1.51
C TRP A 94 -8.51 -24.27 -1.10
N PHE A 95 -7.56 -24.75 -0.30
CA PHE A 95 -7.48 -26.12 0.21
C PHE A 95 -8.17 -26.34 1.57
N ASN A 96 -8.74 -25.29 2.20
CA ASN A 96 -9.50 -25.42 3.46
C ASN A 96 -10.99 -25.75 3.24
N THR A 97 -11.35 -26.36 2.11
CA THR A 97 -12.70 -26.86 1.79
C THR A 97 -12.86 -28.35 2.12
N GLY A 98 -12.17 -28.85 3.15
CA GLY A 98 -12.37 -30.20 3.68
C GLY A 98 -13.55 -30.24 4.66
N LEU A 99 -14.42 -31.24 4.47
CA LEU A 99 -15.51 -31.67 5.36
C LEU A 99 -15.09 -31.78 6.83
#